data_AF-A0A7Z6MQM0-F1
#
_entry.id   AF-A0A7Z6MQM0-F1
#
_cell.length_a   1.000
_cell.length_b   1.000
_cell.length_c   1.000
_cell.angle_alpha   90.00
_cell.angle_beta   90.00
_cell.angle_gamma   90.00
#
_symmetry.space_group_name_H-M   'P 1'
#
loop_
_entity.id
_entity.type
_entity.pdbx_description
1 polymer ?
#
loop_
_entity_poly.entity_id
_entity_poly.type
_entity_poly.pdbx_seq_one_letter_code
_entity_poly.pdbx_strand_id
1 'polypeptide(L)'
;MCSGSLKLAIEQSARAFERHVDFEGCIRTHYSVLLECYSKRPFFYKTALKFSRLMVSFTLLSTYFAKPVPLLSEVKAFCVARGFCSRNSLESIFLLFRALGFMTVSRHPDDSRLRLFSPSSQACAEIRPMLTSMVEPLGVMCPEPAVCGSMAGLDDRAYLARYFKGFSVLLCRNLSIDLLMPDCYWLVKRDAGHMLMLAIYNDACARDNQGASFRSSSYLSIAEQLSVSKTHVIRLVQEGAERGYFKIHSKTQLEVLPPFVVLVRRFMAYSFAICLHSLQLSHADDTPATHAQGVTGCRQM
;
A
#
# COMPACT_ATOMS: atom_id res chain seq x y z
N MET A 1 18.63 13.72 -1.86
CA MET A 1 18.48 13.15 -0.49
C MET A 1 19.16 11.78 -0.38
N CYS A 2 19.97 11.52 0.64
CA CYS A 2 20.54 10.19 0.93
C CYS A 2 19.49 9.22 1.50
N SER A 3 19.69 7.89 1.38
CA SER A 3 18.71 6.89 1.83
C SER A 3 18.34 7.02 3.33
N GLY A 4 19.33 7.28 4.20
CA GLY A 4 19.09 7.47 5.64
C GLY A 4 18.25 8.70 5.99
N SER A 5 18.40 9.80 5.23
CA SER A 5 17.61 11.03 5.43
C SER A 5 16.14 10.81 5.07
N LEU A 6 15.86 10.06 4.00
CA LEU A 6 14.49 9.77 3.58
C LEU A 6 13.78 8.79 4.53
N LYS A 7 14.50 7.77 5.02
CA LYS A 7 13.97 6.87 6.06
C LYS A 7 13.55 7.66 7.31
N LEU A 8 14.42 8.55 7.79
CA LEU A 8 14.13 9.40 8.95
C LEU A 8 12.90 10.28 8.70
N ALA A 9 12.76 10.87 7.51
CA ALA A 9 11.61 11.68 7.16
C ALA A 9 10.30 10.88 7.17
N ILE A 10 10.31 9.64 6.65
CA ILE A 10 9.15 8.73 6.72
C ILE A 10 8.80 8.41 8.18
N GLU A 11 9.80 8.10 9.02
CA GLU A 11 9.59 7.81 10.44
C GLU A 11 9.00 9.01 11.20
N GLN A 12 9.45 10.23 10.88
CA GLN A 12 8.91 11.46 11.45
C GLN A 12 7.46 11.68 11.03
N SER A 13 7.14 11.56 9.74
CA SER A 13 5.77 11.66 9.23
C SER A 13 4.86 10.60 9.85
N ALA A 14 5.31 9.35 9.98
CA ALA A 14 4.54 8.29 10.62
C ALA A 14 4.21 8.64 12.09
N ARG A 15 5.20 9.10 12.87
CA ARG A 15 4.96 9.54 14.27
C ARG A 15 4.00 10.72 14.36
N ALA A 16 4.06 11.65 13.40
CA ALA A 16 3.14 12.78 13.34
C ALA A 16 1.71 12.32 13.06
N PHE A 17 1.51 11.44 12.06
CA PHE A 17 0.20 10.88 11.73
C PHE A 17 -0.39 10.08 12.89
N GLU A 18 0.39 9.24 13.54
CA GLU A 18 -0.10 8.46 14.68
C GLU A 18 -0.64 9.33 15.83
N ARG A 19 -0.12 10.55 15.99
CA ARG A 19 -0.56 11.53 17.01
C ARG A 19 -1.66 12.46 16.53
N HIS A 20 -2.05 12.40 15.26
CA HIS A 20 -3.07 13.27 14.70
C HIS A 20 -4.45 12.94 15.29
N VAL A 21 -5.24 13.98 15.59
CA VAL A 21 -6.56 13.82 16.24
C VAL A 21 -7.52 12.97 15.40
N ASP A 22 -7.46 13.11 14.07
CA ASP A 22 -8.30 12.36 13.13
C ASP A 22 -7.74 11.01 12.70
N PHE A 23 -6.61 10.56 13.24
CA PHE A 23 -5.91 9.35 12.79
C PHE A 23 -6.83 8.10 12.78
N GLU A 24 -7.63 7.92 13.83
CA GLU A 24 -8.60 6.83 13.91
C GLU A 24 -9.72 6.93 12.86
N GLY A 25 -10.15 8.16 12.57
CA GLY A 25 -11.13 8.42 11.51
C GLY A 25 -10.57 8.04 10.15
N CYS A 26 -9.32 8.43 9.88
CA CYS A 26 -8.60 8.10 8.67
C CYS A 26 -8.41 6.59 8.45
N ILE A 27 -8.11 5.81 9.50
CA ILE A 27 -8.03 4.34 9.41
C ILE A 27 -9.39 3.75 9.04
N ARG A 28 -10.48 4.23 9.67
CA ARG A 28 -11.84 3.77 9.36
C ARG A 28 -12.24 4.10 7.93
N THR A 29 -11.97 5.31 7.45
CA THR A 29 -12.24 5.70 6.07
C THR A 29 -11.48 4.82 5.08
N HIS A 30 -10.18 4.62 5.30
CA HIS A 30 -9.37 3.72 4.48
C HIS A 30 -9.98 2.31 4.39
N TYR A 31 -10.33 1.74 5.54
CA TYR A 31 -10.95 0.42 5.61
C TYR A 31 -12.29 0.34 4.88
N SER A 32 -13.17 1.33 5.07
CA SER A 32 -14.49 1.35 4.43
C SER A 32 -14.39 1.38 2.90
N VAL A 33 -13.49 2.20 2.35
CA VAL A 33 -13.26 2.27 0.89
C VAL A 33 -12.72 0.94 0.37
N LEU A 34 -11.71 0.35 1.04
CA LEU A 34 -11.19 -0.96 0.63
C LEU A 34 -12.23 -2.06 0.71
N LEU A 35 -13.07 -2.05 1.75
CA LEU A 35 -14.13 -3.03 1.94
C LEU A 35 -15.17 -2.95 0.81
N GLU A 36 -15.51 -1.74 0.35
CA GLU A 36 -16.41 -1.56 -0.79
C GLU A 36 -15.82 -2.14 -2.09
N CYS A 37 -14.53 -1.93 -2.36
CA CYS A 37 -13.86 -2.56 -3.48
C CYS A 37 -13.85 -4.09 -3.33
N TYR A 38 -13.53 -4.55 -2.13
CA TYR A 38 -13.42 -5.97 -1.81
C TYR A 38 -14.74 -6.71 -2.01
N SER A 39 -15.86 -6.15 -1.55
CA SER A 39 -17.18 -6.78 -1.61
C SER A 39 -17.68 -6.99 -3.05
N LYS A 40 -17.26 -6.14 -4.00
CA LYS A 40 -17.61 -6.26 -5.42
C LYS A 40 -16.98 -7.49 -6.08
N ARG A 41 -15.74 -7.84 -5.72
CA ARG A 41 -15.01 -9.00 -6.27
C ARG A 41 -14.13 -9.70 -5.21
N PRO A 42 -14.71 -10.38 -4.21
CA PRO A 42 -13.97 -10.85 -3.04
C PRO A 42 -12.83 -11.82 -3.37
N PHE A 43 -13.06 -12.76 -4.28
CA PHE A 43 -12.03 -13.73 -4.70
C PHE A 43 -10.83 -13.09 -5.41
N PHE A 44 -11.08 -12.01 -6.17
CA PHE A 44 -10.03 -11.24 -6.81
C PHE A 44 -9.25 -10.45 -5.76
N TYR A 45 -9.94 -9.63 -4.95
CA TYR A 45 -9.29 -8.73 -4.00
C TYR A 45 -8.60 -9.47 -2.84
N LYS A 46 -9.13 -10.60 -2.34
CA LYS A 46 -8.44 -11.41 -1.32
C LYS A 46 -7.06 -11.88 -1.77
N THR A 47 -6.94 -12.15 -3.07
CA THR A 47 -5.72 -12.64 -3.70
C THR A 47 -4.82 -11.48 -4.09
N ALA A 48 -5.37 -10.42 -4.69
CA ALA A 48 -4.62 -9.26 -5.14
C ALA A 48 -4.01 -8.46 -3.97
N LEU A 49 -4.75 -8.33 -2.85
CA LEU A 49 -4.31 -7.59 -1.66
C LEU A 49 -3.42 -8.41 -0.72
N LYS A 50 -3.12 -9.67 -1.04
CA LYS A 50 -2.07 -10.40 -0.35
C LYS A 50 -0.75 -9.65 -0.54
N PHE A 51 -0.03 -9.38 0.54
CA PHE A 51 1.11 -8.45 0.52
C PHE A 51 2.10 -8.71 -0.63
N SER A 52 2.53 -9.96 -0.82
CA SER A 52 3.45 -10.31 -1.91
C SER A 52 2.92 -9.97 -3.31
N ARG A 53 1.64 -10.24 -3.57
CA ARG A 53 1.00 -9.98 -4.86
C ARG A 53 0.77 -8.49 -5.07
N LEU A 54 0.38 -7.77 -4.01
CA LEU A 54 0.27 -6.32 -4.02
C LEU A 54 1.62 -5.67 -4.39
N MET A 55 2.72 -6.13 -3.77
CA MET A 55 4.06 -5.63 -4.07
C MET A 55 4.52 -5.95 -5.50
N VAL A 56 4.11 -7.08 -6.08
CA VAL A 56 4.34 -7.36 -7.51
C VAL A 56 3.61 -6.35 -8.40
N SER A 57 2.33 -6.07 -8.13
CA SER A 57 1.56 -5.05 -8.85
C SER A 57 2.18 -3.65 -8.70
N PHE A 58 2.60 -3.28 -7.49
CA PHE A 58 3.25 -2.00 -7.24
C PHE A 58 4.59 -1.89 -7.96
N THR A 59 5.36 -2.97 -8.03
CA THR A 59 6.64 -3.01 -8.77
C THR A 59 6.40 -2.85 -10.28
N LEU A 60 5.38 -3.52 -10.84
CA LEU A 60 4.99 -3.35 -12.25
C LEU A 60 4.66 -1.88 -12.54
N LEU A 61 3.78 -1.28 -11.76
CA LEU A 61 3.31 0.10 -11.99
C LEU A 61 4.43 1.11 -11.77
N SER A 62 5.25 0.93 -10.74
CA SER A 62 6.43 1.77 -10.48
C SER A 62 7.42 1.71 -11.64
N THR A 63 7.71 0.50 -12.14
CA THR A 63 8.61 0.32 -13.28
C THR A 63 8.02 0.96 -14.54
N TYR A 64 6.72 0.77 -14.78
CA TYR A 64 6.03 1.33 -15.93
C TYR A 64 6.03 2.86 -15.97
N PHE A 65 5.70 3.51 -14.85
CA PHE A 65 5.58 4.96 -14.81
C PHE A 65 6.91 5.70 -14.60
N ALA A 66 7.92 5.02 -14.05
CA ALA A 66 9.23 5.64 -13.79
C ALA A 66 10.24 5.44 -14.94
N LYS A 67 10.08 4.41 -15.77
CA LYS A 67 11.06 4.10 -16.83
C LYS A 67 10.48 4.32 -18.22
N PRO A 68 11.26 4.91 -19.16
CA PRO A 68 10.84 5.02 -20.56
C PRO A 68 10.72 3.64 -21.25
N VAL A 69 11.49 2.65 -20.80
CA VAL A 69 11.53 1.29 -21.36
C VAL A 69 11.21 0.27 -20.26
N PRO A 70 9.91 -0.02 -19.99
CA PRO A 70 9.51 -0.86 -18.88
C PRO A 70 9.61 -2.35 -19.23
N LEU A 71 10.68 -3.00 -18.76
CA LEU A 71 10.96 -4.40 -19.07
C LEU A 71 10.39 -5.35 -18.02
N LEU A 72 9.67 -6.38 -18.47
CA LEU A 72 9.16 -7.43 -17.57
C LEU A 72 10.30 -8.20 -16.87
N SER A 73 11.45 -8.37 -17.51
CA SER A 73 12.60 -9.07 -16.92
C SER A 73 13.14 -8.36 -15.68
N GLU A 74 13.14 -7.02 -15.68
CA GLU A 74 13.59 -6.21 -14.53
C GLU A 74 12.63 -6.36 -13.35
N VAL A 75 11.32 -6.29 -13.62
CA VAL A 75 10.29 -6.53 -12.59
C VAL A 75 10.44 -7.93 -12.00
N LYS A 76 10.67 -8.96 -12.82
CA LYS A 76 10.89 -10.33 -12.35
C LYS A 76 12.12 -10.41 -11.46
N ALA A 77 13.25 -9.88 -11.91
CA ALA A 77 14.49 -9.89 -11.17
C ALA A 77 14.34 -9.20 -9.81
N PHE A 78 13.71 -8.02 -9.78
CA PHE A 78 13.46 -7.28 -8.56
C PHE A 78 12.55 -8.04 -7.59
N CYS A 79 11.40 -8.53 -8.04
CA CYS A 79 10.46 -9.25 -7.19
C CYS A 79 11.04 -10.55 -6.60
N VAL A 80 11.89 -11.26 -7.36
CA VAL A 80 12.60 -12.45 -6.87
C VAL A 80 13.65 -12.06 -5.83
N ALA A 81 14.47 -11.05 -6.12
CA ALA A 81 15.51 -10.58 -5.21
C ALA A 81 14.94 -10.06 -3.87
N ARG A 82 13.77 -9.42 -3.90
CA ARG A 82 13.04 -8.96 -2.71
C ARG A 82 12.26 -10.07 -2.00
N GLY A 83 12.22 -11.29 -2.56
CA GLY A 83 11.49 -12.42 -1.97
C GLY A 83 9.97 -12.29 -2.03
N PHE A 84 9.42 -11.42 -2.89
CA PHE A 84 7.97 -11.25 -3.00
C PHE A 84 7.31 -12.48 -3.61
N CYS A 85 7.86 -13.03 -4.69
CA CYS A 85 7.34 -14.22 -5.36
C CYS A 85 8.48 -15.01 -6.02
N SER A 86 8.29 -16.32 -6.15
CA SER A 86 9.15 -17.16 -6.98
C SER A 86 9.00 -16.80 -8.47
N ARG A 87 9.98 -17.17 -9.30
CA ARG A 87 9.90 -16.98 -10.76
C ARG A 87 8.61 -17.58 -11.34
N ASN A 88 8.29 -18.83 -10.98
CA ASN A 88 7.09 -19.51 -11.48
C ASN A 88 5.81 -18.79 -11.06
N SER A 89 5.74 -18.34 -9.80
CA SER A 89 4.58 -17.57 -9.32
C SER A 89 4.41 -16.25 -10.08
N LEU A 90 5.51 -15.57 -10.41
CA LEU A 90 5.48 -14.33 -11.19
C LEU A 90 4.96 -14.56 -12.61
N GLU A 91 5.41 -15.62 -13.30
CA GLU A 91 4.87 -15.95 -14.63
C GLU A 91 3.36 -16.20 -14.58
N SER A 92 2.88 -16.93 -13.57
CA SER A 92 1.44 -17.16 -13.40
C SER A 92 0.66 -15.87 -13.13
N ILE A 93 1.21 -14.95 -12.32
CA ILE A 93 0.58 -13.64 -12.05
C ILE A 93 0.53 -12.81 -13.33
N PHE A 94 1.61 -12.77 -14.11
CA PHE A 94 1.66 -11.99 -15.35
C PHE A 94 0.74 -12.56 -16.42
N LEU A 95 0.66 -13.88 -16.54
CA LEU A 95 -0.30 -14.54 -17.42
C LEU A 95 -1.73 -14.18 -17.02
N LEU A 96 -2.05 -14.20 -15.73
CA LEU A 96 -3.36 -13.81 -15.22
C LEU A 96 -3.69 -12.35 -15.56
N PHE A 97 -2.77 -11.41 -15.34
CA PHE A 97 -3.00 -10.01 -15.69
C PHE A 97 -3.24 -9.80 -17.19
N ARG A 98 -2.56 -10.57 -18.05
CA ARG A 98 -2.81 -10.53 -19.49
C ARG A 98 -4.17 -11.13 -19.84
N ALA A 99 -4.50 -12.29 -19.28
CA ALA A 99 -5.76 -12.98 -19.53
C ALA A 99 -6.97 -12.16 -19.07
N LEU A 100 -6.84 -11.41 -17.97
CA LEU A 100 -7.88 -10.51 -17.46
C LEU A 100 -7.90 -9.13 -18.15
N GLY A 101 -7.03 -8.87 -19.13
CA GLY A 101 -6.98 -7.59 -19.84
C GLY A 101 -6.38 -6.42 -19.03
N PHE A 102 -5.72 -6.70 -17.89
CA PHE A 102 -5.07 -5.67 -17.08
C PHE A 102 -3.69 -5.26 -17.58
N MET A 103 -3.07 -6.07 -18.44
CA MET A 103 -1.72 -5.81 -18.95
C MET A 103 -1.59 -6.26 -20.40
N THR A 104 -0.99 -5.42 -21.23
CA THR A 104 -0.51 -5.79 -22.57
C THR A 104 1.00 -6.01 -22.55
N VAL A 105 1.48 -6.87 -23.43
CA VAL A 105 2.91 -7.20 -23.54
C VAL A 105 3.30 -7.22 -25.02
N SER A 106 4.34 -6.48 -25.37
CA SER A 106 4.89 -6.40 -26.72
C SER A 106 6.37 -6.78 -26.73
N ARG A 107 6.92 -7.07 -27.92
CA ARG A 107 8.36 -7.27 -28.11
C ARG A 107 9.05 -5.91 -28.09
N HIS A 108 10.26 -5.84 -27.55
CA HIS A 108 11.10 -4.65 -27.71
C HIS A 108 11.45 -4.48 -29.19
N PRO A 109 11.46 -3.24 -29.73
CA PRO A 109 11.77 -3.00 -31.13
C PRO A 109 13.17 -3.47 -31.53
N ASP A 110 14.18 -3.20 -30.69
CA ASP A 110 15.58 -3.51 -31.01
C ASP A 110 16.07 -4.90 -30.57
N ASP A 111 15.42 -5.52 -29.58
CA ASP A 111 15.77 -6.88 -29.11
C ASP A 111 14.49 -7.70 -28.87
N SER A 112 14.13 -8.51 -29.86
CA SER A 112 12.91 -9.32 -29.82
C SER A 112 12.85 -10.36 -28.69
N ARG A 113 13.95 -10.57 -27.93
CA ARG A 113 13.97 -11.40 -26.71
C ARG A 113 13.39 -10.66 -25.50
N LEU A 114 13.46 -9.33 -25.50
CA LEU A 114 12.94 -8.50 -24.43
C LEU A 114 11.43 -8.29 -24.58
N ARG A 115 10.76 -8.05 -23.44
CA ARG A 115 9.31 -7.85 -23.36
C ARG A 115 8.99 -6.56 -22.63
N LEU A 116 8.33 -5.66 -23.34
CA LEU A 116 7.76 -4.43 -22.80
C LEU A 116 6.35 -4.71 -22.30
N PHE A 117 5.91 -4.01 -21.28
CA PHE A 117 4.54 -4.12 -20.78
C PHE A 117 3.88 -2.76 -20.56
N SER A 118 2.55 -2.75 -20.58
CA SER A 118 1.75 -1.58 -20.23
C SER A 118 0.51 -2.01 -19.44
N PRO A 119 0.18 -1.36 -18.32
CA PRO A 119 -1.14 -1.50 -17.72
C PRO A 119 -2.22 -0.99 -18.69
N SER A 120 -3.39 -1.61 -18.68
CA SER A 120 -4.56 -1.09 -19.40
C SER A 120 -5.23 0.06 -18.64
N SER A 121 -6.11 0.80 -19.31
CA SER A 121 -6.97 1.80 -18.65
C SER A 121 -7.84 1.16 -17.58
N GLN A 122 -8.38 -0.03 -17.84
CA GLN A 122 -9.14 -0.80 -16.87
C GLN A 122 -8.32 -1.12 -15.61
N ALA A 123 -7.06 -1.52 -15.75
CA ALA A 123 -6.18 -1.74 -14.60
C ALA A 123 -6.00 -0.46 -13.78
N CYS A 124 -5.80 0.68 -14.45
CA CYS A 124 -5.65 1.97 -13.77
C CYS A 124 -6.90 2.34 -12.97
N ALA A 125 -8.08 2.18 -13.58
CA ALA A 125 -9.37 2.44 -12.93
C ALA A 125 -9.61 1.51 -11.72
N GLU A 126 -9.23 0.24 -11.80
CA GLU A 126 -9.38 -0.71 -10.67
C GLU A 126 -8.44 -0.37 -9.48
N ILE A 127 -7.26 0.18 -9.75
CA ILE A 127 -6.28 0.53 -8.71
C ILE A 127 -6.58 1.89 -8.07
N ARG A 128 -7.18 2.82 -8.82
CA ARG A 128 -7.47 4.18 -8.37
C ARG A 128 -8.16 4.22 -7.00
N PRO A 129 -9.30 3.53 -6.74
CA PRO A 129 -9.96 3.57 -5.44
C PRO A 129 -9.08 3.12 -4.26
N MET A 130 -8.24 2.10 -4.47
CA MET A 130 -7.32 1.62 -3.44
C MET A 130 -6.29 2.69 -3.09
N LEU A 131 -5.72 3.40 -4.07
CA LEU A 131 -4.81 4.52 -3.77
C LEU A 131 -5.55 5.71 -3.18
N THR A 132 -6.74 6.05 -3.67
CA THR A 132 -7.59 7.10 -3.10
C THR A 132 -7.84 6.87 -1.61
N SER A 133 -8.08 5.61 -1.20
CA SER A 133 -8.26 5.25 0.22
C SER A 133 -7.04 5.57 1.12
N MET A 134 -5.86 5.75 0.53
CA MET A 134 -4.63 6.16 1.22
C MET A 134 -4.34 7.65 1.09
N VAL A 135 -4.70 8.26 -0.05
CA VAL A 135 -4.42 9.66 -0.36
C VAL A 135 -5.42 10.61 0.31
N GLU A 136 -6.72 10.29 0.30
CA GLU A 136 -7.74 11.15 0.93
C GLU A 136 -7.48 11.40 2.42
N PRO A 137 -7.13 10.39 3.23
CA PRO A 137 -6.70 10.62 4.62
C PRO A 137 -5.57 11.62 4.80
N LEU A 138 -4.66 11.75 3.82
CA LEU A 138 -3.58 12.73 3.90
C LEU A 138 -4.09 14.16 3.78
N GLY A 139 -5.18 14.40 3.03
CA GLY A 139 -5.81 15.72 2.96
C GLY A 139 -6.42 16.18 4.29
N VAL A 140 -6.71 15.24 5.19
CA VAL A 140 -7.19 15.53 6.55
C VAL A 140 -6.02 15.73 7.51
N MET A 141 -5.00 14.87 7.45
CA MET A 141 -3.90 14.85 8.43
C MET A 141 -2.70 15.74 8.07
N CYS A 142 -2.61 16.25 6.83
CA CYS A 142 -1.52 17.09 6.39
C CYS A 142 -1.97 18.56 6.31
N PRO A 143 -1.20 19.49 6.91
CA PRO A 143 -1.51 20.92 6.83
C PRO A 143 -1.13 21.54 5.48
N GLU A 144 -0.32 20.88 4.65
CA GLU A 144 0.08 21.36 3.33
C GLU A 144 -0.87 20.89 2.22
N PRO A 145 -1.77 21.75 1.69
CA PRO A 145 -2.77 21.33 0.72
C PRO A 145 -2.16 21.00 -0.65
N ALA A 146 -0.94 21.46 -0.93
CA ALA A 146 -0.35 21.44 -2.26
C ALA A 146 -0.10 20.02 -2.81
N VAL A 147 0.28 19.07 -1.95
CA VAL A 147 0.64 17.71 -2.41
C VAL A 147 -0.61 16.86 -2.68
N CYS A 148 -1.64 16.96 -1.84
CA CYS A 148 -2.86 16.16 -1.98
C CYS A 148 -3.92 16.85 -2.86
N GLY A 149 -4.02 18.17 -2.79
CA GLY A 149 -4.97 18.97 -3.58
C GLY A 149 -4.73 18.87 -5.09
N SER A 150 -3.48 18.64 -5.52
CA SER A 150 -3.15 18.43 -6.94
C SER A 150 -3.65 17.09 -7.51
N MET A 151 -4.12 16.16 -6.68
CA MET A 151 -4.53 14.82 -7.12
C MET A 151 -5.97 14.77 -7.65
N ALA A 152 -6.86 15.68 -7.19
CA ALA A 152 -8.30 15.59 -7.44
C ALA A 152 -8.69 15.75 -8.93
N GLY A 153 -7.93 16.54 -9.69
CA GLY A 153 -8.17 16.80 -11.12
C GLY A 153 -7.53 15.79 -12.08
N LEU A 154 -6.79 14.80 -11.59
CA LEU A 154 -6.08 13.85 -12.44
C LEU A 154 -6.99 12.70 -12.89
N ASP A 155 -6.87 12.33 -14.17
CA ASP A 155 -7.39 11.04 -14.65
C ASP A 155 -6.67 9.86 -13.98
N ASP A 156 -7.21 8.64 -14.12
CA ASP A 156 -6.68 7.47 -13.42
C ASP A 156 -5.22 7.18 -13.75
N ARG A 157 -4.82 7.38 -15.01
CA ARG A 157 -3.45 7.08 -15.43
C ARG A 157 -2.48 8.11 -14.90
N ALA A 158 -2.82 9.40 -14.95
CA ALA A 158 -2.02 10.48 -14.39
C ALA A 158 -1.94 10.38 -12.87
N TYR A 159 -3.04 10.01 -12.20
CA TYR A 159 -3.09 9.79 -10.76
C TYR A 159 -2.13 8.67 -10.34
N LEU A 160 -2.20 7.53 -11.03
CA LEU A 160 -1.29 6.41 -10.78
C LEU A 160 0.16 6.78 -11.11
N ALA A 161 0.40 7.48 -12.22
CA ALA A 161 1.75 7.93 -12.59
C ALA A 161 2.37 8.77 -11.48
N ARG A 162 1.59 9.73 -10.95
CA ARG A 162 2.01 10.64 -9.89
C ARG A 162 2.42 9.90 -8.61
N TYR A 163 1.66 8.89 -8.22
CA TYR A 163 1.98 8.06 -7.06
C TYR A 163 3.18 7.12 -7.33
N PHE A 164 3.12 6.35 -8.41
CA PHE A 164 4.06 5.26 -8.66
C PHE A 164 5.45 5.71 -9.13
N LYS A 165 5.57 6.90 -9.73
CA LYS A 165 6.89 7.51 -9.97
C LYS A 165 7.66 7.71 -8.66
N GLY A 166 7.05 8.35 -7.66
CA GLY A 166 7.71 8.53 -6.36
C GLY A 166 7.83 7.23 -5.56
N PHE A 167 6.83 6.35 -5.63
CA PHE A 167 6.93 5.02 -4.99
C PHE A 167 8.10 4.19 -5.58
N SER A 168 8.44 4.36 -6.86
CA SER A 168 9.62 3.72 -7.46
C SER A 168 10.93 4.10 -6.75
N VAL A 169 11.06 5.37 -6.35
CA VAL A 169 12.23 5.87 -5.59
C VAL A 169 12.29 5.21 -4.21
N LEU A 170 11.14 5.03 -3.54
CA LEU A 170 11.05 4.34 -2.26
C LEU A 170 11.43 2.86 -2.38
N LEU A 171 10.93 2.17 -3.42
CA LEU A 171 11.27 0.78 -3.72
C LEU A 171 12.77 0.59 -3.96
N CYS A 172 13.38 1.43 -4.79
CA CYS A 172 14.82 1.37 -5.06
C CYS A 172 15.69 1.64 -3.82
N ARG A 173 15.13 2.33 -2.81
CA ARG A 173 15.80 2.65 -1.55
C ARG A 173 15.45 1.71 -0.41
N ASN A 174 14.73 0.61 -0.67
CA ASN A 174 14.34 -0.36 0.33
C ASN A 174 13.47 0.24 1.46
N LEU A 175 12.56 1.15 1.10
CA LEU A 175 11.66 1.85 2.03
C LEU A 175 10.20 1.38 1.91
N SER A 176 10.00 0.10 1.60
CA SER A 176 8.67 -0.53 1.62
C SER A 176 8.31 -1.04 3.02
N ILE A 177 7.01 -1.18 3.28
CA ILE A 177 6.47 -1.50 4.62
C ILE A 177 7.01 -2.81 5.20
N ASP A 178 7.32 -3.82 4.38
CA ASP A 178 7.90 -5.09 4.83
C ASP A 178 9.29 -4.93 5.48
N LEU A 179 10.04 -3.92 5.07
CA LEU A 179 11.36 -3.64 5.63
C LEU A 179 11.30 -2.66 6.80
N LEU A 180 10.34 -1.73 6.77
CA LEU A 180 10.16 -0.74 7.84
C LEU A 180 9.41 -1.33 9.04
N MET A 181 8.54 -2.30 8.82
CA MET A 181 7.66 -2.94 9.80
C MET A 181 7.63 -4.47 9.61
N PRO A 182 8.77 -5.19 9.78
CA PRO A 182 8.81 -6.64 9.58
C PRO A 182 7.86 -7.41 10.52
N ASP A 183 7.57 -6.85 11.69
CA ASP A 183 6.71 -7.46 12.70
C ASP A 183 5.25 -7.62 12.26
N CYS A 184 4.79 -6.88 11.24
CA CYS A 184 3.44 -7.06 10.70
C CYS A 184 3.35 -8.16 9.64
N TYR A 185 4.50 -8.67 9.17
CA TYR A 185 4.56 -9.56 8.00
C TYR A 185 3.81 -10.87 8.20
N TRP A 186 3.79 -11.42 9.43
CA TRP A 186 3.05 -12.65 9.74
C TRP A 186 1.55 -12.54 9.43
N LEU A 187 1.00 -11.34 9.54
CA LEU A 187 -0.40 -11.02 9.32
C LEU A 187 -0.68 -10.68 7.86
N VAL A 188 0.03 -9.68 7.31
CA VAL A 188 -0.25 -9.17 5.95
C VAL A 188 0.13 -10.15 4.83
N LYS A 189 0.99 -11.14 5.10
CA LYS A 189 1.31 -12.21 4.15
C LYS A 189 0.18 -13.23 3.95
N ARG A 190 -0.83 -13.22 4.82
CA ARG A 190 -1.98 -14.14 4.73
C ARG A 190 -2.99 -13.65 3.69
N ASP A 191 -3.78 -14.56 3.16
CA ASP A 191 -4.90 -14.19 2.29
C ASP A 191 -5.89 -13.33 3.09
N ALA A 192 -6.31 -12.20 2.51
CA ALA A 192 -7.07 -11.15 3.19
C ALA A 192 -6.43 -10.60 4.49
N GLY A 193 -5.13 -10.82 4.73
CA GLY A 193 -4.46 -10.49 5.99
C GLY A 193 -4.54 -9.01 6.37
N HIS A 194 -4.37 -8.11 5.40
CA HIS A 194 -4.55 -6.67 5.62
C HIS A 194 -6.00 -6.32 5.99
N MET A 195 -6.98 -6.87 5.28
CA MET A 195 -8.40 -6.64 5.59
C MET A 195 -8.81 -7.21 6.94
N LEU A 196 -8.28 -8.39 7.31
CA LEU A 196 -8.50 -9.01 8.62
C LEU A 196 -7.92 -8.15 9.75
N MET A 197 -6.71 -7.62 9.56
CA MET A 197 -6.09 -6.69 10.50
C MET A 197 -6.98 -5.48 10.77
N LEU A 198 -7.43 -4.82 9.70
CA LEU A 198 -8.27 -3.63 9.81
C LEU A 198 -9.67 -3.93 10.36
N ALA A 199 -10.26 -5.08 9.98
CA ALA A 199 -11.55 -5.51 10.50
C ALA A 199 -11.50 -5.72 12.02
N ILE A 200 -10.53 -6.51 12.50
CA ILE A 200 -10.34 -6.77 13.94
C ILE A 200 -10.06 -5.45 14.68
N TYR A 201 -9.22 -4.58 14.11
CA TYR A 201 -8.90 -3.29 14.73
C TYR A 201 -10.10 -2.36 14.85
N ASN A 202 -10.90 -2.22 13.79
CA ASN A 202 -12.06 -1.34 13.77
C ASN A 202 -13.20 -1.86 14.64
N ASP A 203 -13.47 -3.17 14.60
CA ASP A 203 -14.44 -3.80 15.49
C ASP A 203 -14.05 -3.63 16.95
N ALA A 204 -12.75 -3.80 17.24
CA ALA A 204 -12.23 -3.50 18.55
C ALA A 204 -12.55 -2.03 18.90
N CYS A 205 -12.10 -1.06 18.11
CA CYS A 205 -12.17 0.36 18.45
C CYS A 205 -13.55 1.04 18.32
N ALA A 206 -14.62 0.30 18.03
CA ALA A 206 -15.98 0.83 17.94
C ALA A 206 -16.48 1.41 19.29
N ARG A 207 -17.17 2.57 19.25
CA ARG A 207 -17.62 3.34 20.41
C ARG A 207 -18.75 2.68 21.22
N ASP A 208 -19.45 1.72 20.62
CA ASP A 208 -20.68 1.12 21.16
C ASP A 208 -20.40 -0.03 22.14
N ASN A 209 -19.13 -0.37 22.36
CA ASN A 209 -18.68 -1.39 23.31
C ASN A 209 -18.65 -0.88 24.78
N GLN A 210 -19.65 -0.08 25.20
CA GLN A 210 -19.73 0.60 26.51
C GLN A 210 -20.04 -0.31 27.72
N GLY A 211 -19.34 -1.44 27.89
CA GLY A 211 -19.48 -2.20 29.13
C GLY A 211 -18.91 -3.61 29.17
N ALA A 212 -18.54 -4.18 28.02
CA ALA A 212 -17.73 -5.39 28.03
C ALA A 212 -16.26 -4.96 28.21
N SER A 213 -15.52 -5.55 29.16
CA SER A 213 -14.05 -5.38 29.23
C SER A 213 -13.33 -6.04 28.05
N PHE A 214 -14.07 -6.38 26.99
CA PHE A 214 -13.71 -7.33 25.96
C PHE A 214 -14.56 -7.14 24.70
N ARG A 215 -13.91 -7.07 23.53
CA ARG A 215 -14.51 -6.77 22.23
C ARG A 215 -14.70 -8.08 21.45
N SER A 216 -15.90 -8.65 21.40
CA SER A 216 -16.14 -9.90 20.68
C SER A 216 -16.41 -9.66 19.20
N SER A 217 -15.40 -9.74 18.34
CA SER A 217 -15.66 -9.95 16.92
C SER A 217 -16.16 -11.38 16.74
N SER A 218 -17.39 -11.58 16.25
CA SER A 218 -17.80 -12.92 15.86
C SER A 218 -16.92 -13.36 14.71
N TYR A 219 -16.09 -14.38 14.91
CA TYR A 219 -15.25 -14.97 13.85
C TYR A 219 -16.06 -15.28 12.58
N LEU A 220 -17.36 -15.56 12.73
CA LEU A 220 -18.27 -15.78 11.62
C LEU A 220 -18.55 -14.49 10.84
N SER A 221 -18.87 -13.39 11.52
CA SER A 221 -19.14 -12.10 10.86
C SER A 221 -17.95 -11.59 10.06
N ILE A 222 -16.73 -11.62 10.63
CA ILE A 222 -15.51 -11.22 9.92
C ILE A 222 -15.24 -12.17 8.74
N ALA A 223 -15.44 -13.47 8.93
CA ALA A 223 -15.21 -14.45 7.88
C ALA A 223 -16.14 -14.24 6.68
N GLU A 224 -17.43 -14.01 6.94
CA GLU A 224 -18.44 -13.73 5.92
C GLU A 224 -18.14 -12.43 5.18
N GLN A 225 -17.93 -11.34 5.93
CA GLN A 225 -17.62 -10.02 5.37
C GLN A 225 -16.39 -10.04 4.46
N LEU A 226 -15.37 -10.81 4.82
CA LEU A 226 -14.12 -10.91 4.07
C LEU A 226 -14.06 -12.13 3.15
N SER A 227 -15.15 -12.89 3.00
CA SER A 227 -15.20 -14.09 2.12
C SER A 227 -14.02 -15.05 2.36
N VAL A 228 -13.64 -15.24 3.62
CA VAL A 228 -12.64 -16.21 4.07
C VAL A 228 -13.31 -17.30 4.91
N SER A 229 -12.66 -18.44 5.09
CA SER A 229 -13.21 -19.48 5.96
C SER A 229 -13.08 -19.07 7.44
N LYS A 230 -14.06 -19.49 8.26
CA LYS A 230 -13.97 -19.35 9.73
C LYS A 230 -12.68 -19.96 10.29
N THR A 231 -12.26 -21.10 9.75
CA THR A 231 -11.00 -21.77 10.11
C THR A 231 -9.77 -20.90 9.83
N HIS A 232 -9.77 -20.13 8.74
CA HIS A 232 -8.69 -19.19 8.42
C HIS A 232 -8.57 -18.09 9.48
N VAL A 233 -9.70 -17.50 9.87
CA VAL A 233 -9.75 -16.48 10.94
C VAL A 233 -9.27 -17.06 12.27
N ILE A 234 -9.75 -18.24 12.66
CA ILE A 234 -9.34 -18.91 13.90
C ILE A 234 -7.83 -19.14 13.95
N ARG A 235 -7.23 -19.67 12.87
CA ARG A 235 -5.78 -19.93 12.82
C ARG A 235 -4.95 -18.66 12.95
N LEU A 236 -5.37 -17.58 12.30
CA LEU A 236 -4.71 -16.28 12.40
C LEU A 236 -4.77 -15.72 13.82
N VAL A 237 -5.93 -15.87 14.47
CA VAL A 237 -6.11 -15.42 15.85
C VAL A 237 -5.31 -16.27 16.84
N GLN A 238 -5.24 -17.59 16.64
CA GLN A 238 -4.38 -18.48 17.43
C GLN A 238 -2.90 -18.09 17.31
N GLU A 239 -2.40 -17.88 16.10
CA GLU A 239 -1.03 -17.38 15.88
C GLU A 239 -0.82 -16.01 16.53
N GLY A 240 -1.80 -15.10 16.44
CA GLY A 240 -1.73 -13.81 17.10
C GLY A 240 -1.72 -13.91 18.63
N ALA A 241 -2.43 -14.89 19.21
CA ALA A 241 -2.42 -15.15 20.64
C ALA A 241 -1.06 -15.68 21.12
N GLU A 242 -0.44 -16.60 20.37
CA GLU A 242 0.94 -17.07 20.61
C GLU A 242 1.96 -15.92 20.59
N ARG A 243 1.67 -14.85 19.83
CA ARG A 243 2.50 -13.64 19.72
C ARG A 243 2.14 -12.54 20.73
N GLY A 244 1.17 -12.76 21.62
CA GLY A 244 0.75 -11.77 22.63
C GLY A 244 -0.09 -10.61 22.07
N TYR A 245 -0.68 -10.76 20.89
CA TYR A 245 -1.60 -9.78 20.32
C TYR A 245 -3.05 -9.98 20.78
N PHE A 246 -3.36 -11.22 21.18
CA PHE A 246 -4.71 -11.64 21.48
C PHE A 246 -4.77 -12.52 22.73
N LYS A 247 -5.91 -12.50 23.43
CA LYS A 247 -6.25 -13.51 24.46
C LYS A 247 -7.55 -14.20 24.09
N ILE A 248 -7.54 -15.53 24.05
CA ILE A 248 -8.71 -16.32 23.68
C ILE A 248 -9.37 -16.82 24.96
N HIS A 249 -10.55 -16.29 25.30
CA HIS A 249 -11.30 -16.76 26.49
C HIS A 249 -12.20 -17.96 26.17
N SER A 250 -12.75 -18.00 24.96
CA SER A 250 -13.60 -19.11 24.52
C SER A 250 -13.59 -19.25 23.00
N LYS A 251 -14.31 -20.24 22.45
CA LYS A 251 -14.40 -20.49 20.99
C LYS A 251 -14.97 -19.32 20.19
N THR A 252 -15.60 -18.34 20.84
CA THR A 252 -16.23 -17.17 20.20
C THR A 252 -15.79 -15.83 20.78
N GLN A 253 -14.94 -15.82 21.82
CA GLN A 253 -14.43 -14.59 22.44
C GLN A 253 -12.93 -14.40 22.15
N LEU A 254 -12.59 -13.27 21.54
CA LEU A 254 -11.24 -12.76 21.32
C LEU A 254 -10.95 -11.42 22.05
N GLU A 255 -9.91 -11.34 22.89
CA GLU A 255 -9.44 -10.06 23.45
C GLU A 255 -8.44 -9.49 22.47
N VAL A 256 -8.63 -8.23 22.09
CA VAL A 256 -7.58 -7.48 21.41
C VAL A 256 -6.71 -6.81 22.46
N LEU A 257 -5.44 -7.23 22.53
CA LEU A 257 -4.48 -6.70 23.50
C LEU A 257 -3.84 -5.39 22.98
N PRO A 258 -3.36 -4.50 23.87
CA PRO A 258 -2.70 -3.26 23.48
C PRO A 258 -1.57 -3.41 22.43
N PRO A 259 -0.73 -4.48 22.44
CA PRO A 259 0.28 -4.68 21.40
C PRO A 259 -0.29 -4.76 19.99
N PHE A 260 -1.50 -5.32 19.81
CA PHE A 260 -2.14 -5.37 18.49
C PHE A 260 -2.58 -3.99 18.03
N VAL A 261 -3.21 -3.22 18.93
CA VAL A 261 -3.63 -1.84 18.65
C VAL A 261 -2.42 -1.01 18.22
N VAL A 262 -1.30 -1.11 18.94
CA VAL A 262 -0.04 -0.43 18.58
C VAL A 262 0.50 -0.90 17.23
N LEU A 263 0.47 -2.21 16.95
CA LEU A 263 0.92 -2.76 15.66
C LEU A 263 0.13 -2.16 14.49
N VAL A 264 -1.20 -2.19 14.56
CA VAL A 264 -2.06 -1.70 13.47
C VAL A 264 -1.93 -0.19 13.29
N ARG A 265 -1.92 0.57 14.39
CA ARG A 265 -1.69 2.03 14.35
C ARG A 265 -0.35 2.36 13.69
N ARG A 266 0.74 1.71 14.09
CA ARG A 266 2.05 1.94 13.47
C ARG A 266 2.05 1.53 12.00
N PHE A 267 1.47 0.39 11.65
CA PHE A 267 1.35 -0.04 10.26
C PHE A 267 0.63 1.00 9.38
N MET A 268 -0.50 1.52 9.85
CA MET A 268 -1.26 2.54 9.12
C MET A 268 -0.52 3.88 9.04
N ALA A 269 0.12 4.29 10.12
CA ALA A 269 0.94 5.50 10.14
C ALA A 269 2.09 5.44 9.11
N TYR A 270 2.81 4.32 9.04
CA TYR A 270 3.83 4.12 8.01
C TYR A 270 3.23 4.05 6.60
N SER A 271 2.08 3.41 6.43
CA SER A 271 1.42 3.32 5.13
C SER A 271 1.01 4.71 4.61
N PHE A 272 0.47 5.58 5.48
CA PHE A 272 0.19 6.98 5.16
C PHE A 272 1.47 7.78 4.90
N ALA A 273 2.53 7.59 5.69
CA ALA A 273 3.82 8.24 5.47
C ALA A 273 4.44 7.86 4.12
N ILE A 274 4.47 6.57 3.78
CA ILE A 274 4.94 6.08 2.48
C ILE A 274 4.11 6.72 1.35
N CYS A 275 2.79 6.82 1.53
CA CYS A 275 1.91 7.48 0.56
C CYS A 275 2.28 8.96 0.37
N LEU A 276 2.40 9.72 1.46
CA LEU A 276 2.80 11.13 1.43
C LEU A 276 4.14 11.32 0.71
N HIS A 277 5.15 10.55 1.10
CA HIS A 277 6.51 10.67 0.54
C HIS A 277 6.56 10.22 -0.93
N SER A 278 5.74 9.24 -1.33
CA SER A 278 5.59 8.89 -2.76
C SER A 278 5.05 10.06 -3.56
N LEU A 279 4.05 10.78 -3.02
CA LEU A 279 3.55 11.99 -3.66
C LEU A 279 4.62 13.10 -3.63
N GLN A 280 5.28 13.40 -2.53
CA GLN A 280 6.28 14.46 -2.50
C GLN A 280 7.44 14.24 -3.48
N LEU A 281 7.95 13.00 -3.58
CA LEU A 281 9.08 12.68 -4.45
C LEU A 281 8.79 12.87 -5.93
N SER A 282 7.58 12.58 -6.40
CA SER A 282 7.24 12.85 -7.80
C SER A 282 6.91 14.33 -8.10
N HIS A 283 6.60 15.17 -7.10
CA HIS A 283 6.47 16.63 -7.33
C HIS A 283 7.84 17.29 -7.51
N ALA A 284 8.86 16.77 -6.82
CA ALA A 284 10.23 17.29 -6.92
C ALA A 284 10.84 17.11 -8.32
N ASP A 285 10.46 16.06 -9.05
CA ASP A 285 10.91 15.83 -10.43
C ASP A 285 10.21 16.73 -11.46
N ASP A 286 9.01 17.25 -11.15
CA ASP A 286 8.21 18.11 -12.05
C ASP A 286 8.49 19.61 -11.84
N THR A 287 9.33 19.99 -10.86
CA THR A 287 9.72 21.39 -10.64
C THR A 287 10.93 21.72 -11.52
N PRO A 288 10.80 22.53 -12.60
CA PRO A 288 11.94 22.88 -13.42
C PRO A 288 12.98 23.60 -12.55
N ALA A 289 14.23 23.11 -12.60
CA ALA A 289 15.36 23.78 -11.98
C ALA A 289 15.38 25.22 -12.47
N THR A 290 15.05 26.16 -11.59
CA THR A 290 15.04 27.58 -11.91
C THR A 290 16.47 27.94 -12.29
N HIS A 291 16.69 28.23 -13.57
CA HIS A 291 17.98 28.63 -14.10
C HIS A 291 18.56 29.74 -13.22
N ALA A 292 19.72 29.46 -12.63
CA ALA A 292 20.60 30.50 -12.12
C ALA A 292 20.92 31.43 -13.30
N GLN A 293 20.26 32.58 -13.35
CA GLN A 293 20.69 33.70 -14.17
C GLN A 293 22.03 34.17 -13.60
N GLY A 294 23.11 33.67 -14.21
CA GLY A 294 24.43 34.27 -14.07
C GLY A 294 24.37 35.68 -14.63
N VAL A 295 24.46 36.66 -13.73
CA VAL A 295 24.71 38.06 -14.05
C VAL A 295 26.10 38.16 -14.64
N THR A 296 26.20 38.14 -15.97
CA THR A 296 27.39 38.62 -16.70
C THR A 296 27.13 40.06 -17.12
N GLY A 297 27.85 40.99 -16.51
CA GLY A 297 27.74 42.40 -16.88
C GLY A 297 28.56 43.35 -16.01
N CYS A 298 29.82 43.02 -15.70
CA CYS A 298 30.77 44.04 -15.25
C CYS A 298 31.55 44.55 -16.47
N ARG A 299 31.32 45.83 -16.79
CA ARG A 299 31.96 46.62 -17.83
C ARG A 299 33.49 46.64 -17.66
N GLN A 300 34.20 46.51 -18.76
CA GLN A 300 35.48 47.18 -18.97
C GLN A 300 35.32 48.14 -20.15
N MET A 301 35.94 49.32 -19.97
CA MET A 301 35.94 50.55 -20.80
C MET A 301 34.72 51.45 -20.67
#